data_AF-A0A061RZC4-F1
#
_entry.id   AF-A0A061RZC4-F1
#
_cell.length_a   1.000
_cell.length_b   1.000
_cell.length_c   1.000
_cell.angle_alpha   90.00
_cell.angle_beta   90.00
_cell.angle_gamma   90.00
#
_symmetry.space_group_name_H-M   'P 1'
#
loop_
_entity.id
_entity.type
_entity.pdbx_description
1 polymer ?
#
loop_
_entity_poly.entity_id
_entity_poly.type
_entity_poly.pdbx_seq_one_letter_code
_entity_poly.pdbx_strand_id
1 'polypeptide(L)'
;PILPVSDPEILDSIYDFYGLQESFPLRTQLITRSVDVARAKRLYFVSEAVRDLLASDEQEKLKIQATGVKILERQKGKEAALRCHYRIAQEGLQCIVPHVTKQILKMPIETFLQVLKERSLPLPAEYRAPEGDELDSAKAAAAEVVDREEIEQELKEKDEDAEAAAVDAMDDGATEQPPAAEEGAEDVEERQGEEASSADAAAGVAEVEAG
;
A
#
# COMPACT_ATOMS: atom_id res chain seq x y z
N PRO A 1 23.03 6.15 -0.27
CA PRO A 1 22.17 7.33 -0.40
C PRO A 1 20.66 7.10 -0.25
N ILE A 2 20.05 7.89 0.64
CA ILE A 2 18.62 8.23 0.61
C ILE A 2 18.53 9.62 -0.01
N LEU A 3 17.77 9.77 -1.08
CA LEU A 3 17.68 11.00 -1.85
C LEU A 3 16.23 11.49 -1.91
N PRO A 4 15.97 12.79 -1.78
CA PRO A 4 14.65 13.35 -2.05
C PRO A 4 14.28 13.17 -3.53
N VAL A 5 12.99 13.01 -3.81
CA VAL A 5 12.48 12.96 -5.18
C VAL A 5 11.74 14.26 -5.46
N SER A 6 12.33 15.11 -6.30
CA SER A 6 11.82 16.43 -6.65
C SER A 6 11.65 16.64 -8.16
N ASP A 7 11.79 15.57 -8.95
CA ASP A 7 11.66 15.62 -10.40
C ASP A 7 10.19 15.91 -10.79
N PRO A 8 9.90 17.06 -11.42
CA PRO A 8 8.54 17.45 -11.76
C PRO A 8 7.91 16.49 -12.76
N GLU A 9 8.66 15.90 -13.70
CA GLU A 9 8.09 14.97 -14.69
C GLU A 9 7.54 13.72 -14.00
N ILE A 10 8.28 13.18 -13.02
CA ILE A 10 7.82 12.04 -12.22
C ILE A 10 6.58 12.44 -11.41
N LEU A 11 6.67 13.55 -10.67
CA LEU A 11 5.62 13.98 -9.75
C LEU A 11 4.33 14.31 -10.50
N ASP A 12 4.41 15.14 -11.54
CA ASP A 12 3.26 15.55 -12.35
C ASP A 12 2.60 14.34 -13.02
N SER A 13 3.38 13.39 -13.54
CA SER A 13 2.82 12.16 -14.11
C SER A 13 2.00 11.35 -13.10
N ILE A 14 2.40 11.32 -11.83
CA ILE A 14 1.68 10.62 -10.76
C ILE A 14 0.40 11.38 -10.39
N TYR A 15 0.51 12.70 -10.18
CA TYR A 15 -0.63 13.56 -9.85
C TYR A 15 -1.69 13.50 -10.95
N ASP A 16 -1.28 13.62 -12.22
CA ASP A 16 -2.20 13.61 -13.35
C ASP A 16 -2.87 12.25 -13.55
N PHE A 17 -2.11 11.16 -13.42
CA PHE A 17 -2.60 9.81 -13.68
C PHE A 17 -3.60 9.34 -12.62
N TYR A 18 -3.33 9.62 -11.34
CA TYR A 18 -4.19 9.24 -10.21
C TYR A 18 -5.15 10.35 -9.77
N GLY A 19 -5.03 11.56 -10.33
CA GLY A 19 -5.81 12.72 -9.89
C GLY A 19 -5.58 13.00 -8.41
N LEU A 20 -4.31 13.07 -7.99
CA LEU A 20 -3.99 13.35 -6.60
C LEU A 20 -4.38 14.78 -6.24
N GLN A 21 -5.01 14.96 -5.09
CA GLN A 21 -5.32 16.28 -4.56
C GLN A 21 -4.04 17.02 -4.13
N GLU A 22 -3.99 18.33 -4.37
CA GLU A 22 -2.88 19.20 -3.94
C GLU A 22 -2.69 19.26 -2.41
N SER A 23 -3.71 18.87 -1.64
CA SER A 23 -3.63 18.73 -0.18
C SER A 23 -2.66 17.63 0.27
N PHE A 24 -2.39 16.65 -0.59
CA PHE A 24 -1.50 15.55 -0.28
C PHE A 24 -0.03 15.97 -0.51
N PRO A 25 0.85 15.94 0.51
CA PRO A 25 2.18 16.54 0.43
C PRO A 25 3.22 15.67 -0.30
N LEU A 26 2.80 14.89 -1.29
CA LEU A 26 3.65 13.92 -1.99
C LEU A 26 4.87 14.58 -2.65
N ARG A 27 4.71 15.78 -3.22
CA ARG A 27 5.79 16.55 -3.88
C ARG A 27 6.99 16.86 -2.98
N THR A 28 6.77 16.96 -1.68
CA THR A 28 7.82 17.39 -0.73
C THR A 28 8.27 16.29 0.21
N GLN A 29 7.52 15.18 0.29
CA GLN A 29 7.69 14.13 1.28
C GLN A 29 8.03 12.76 0.67
N LEU A 30 8.53 12.75 -0.57
CA LEU A 30 9.02 11.55 -1.24
C LEU A 30 10.54 11.44 -1.19
N ILE A 31 10.99 10.22 -0.88
CA ILE A 31 12.40 9.83 -0.92
C ILE A 31 12.58 8.53 -1.72
N THR A 32 13.80 8.29 -2.19
CA THR A 32 14.21 7.02 -2.77
C THR A 32 15.56 6.57 -2.23
N ARG A 33 15.81 5.27 -2.28
CA ARG A 33 17.14 4.67 -2.04
C ARG A 33 17.88 4.34 -3.34
N SER A 34 17.27 4.69 -4.48
CA SER A 34 17.85 4.46 -5.79
C SER A 34 18.89 5.54 -6.08
N VAL A 35 20.05 5.14 -6.59
CA VAL A 35 21.08 6.08 -7.05
C VAL A 35 20.59 6.87 -8.26
N ASP A 36 19.88 6.20 -9.17
CA ASP A 36 19.20 6.82 -10.31
C ASP A 36 17.80 7.26 -9.86
N VAL A 37 17.64 8.55 -9.52
CA VAL A 37 16.38 9.14 -9.04
C VAL A 37 15.34 9.19 -10.16
N ALA A 38 15.74 9.55 -11.38
CA ALA A 38 14.87 9.60 -12.56
C ALA A 38 14.21 8.25 -12.86
N ARG A 39 14.86 7.15 -12.44
CA ARG A 39 14.42 5.78 -12.68
C ARG A 39 14.24 4.97 -11.41
N ALA A 40 13.95 5.66 -10.30
CA ALA A 40 13.80 5.06 -8.99
C ALA A 40 12.85 3.86 -8.98
N LYS A 41 13.29 2.75 -8.38
CA LYS A 41 12.47 1.52 -8.34
C LYS A 41 11.31 1.64 -7.36
N ARG A 42 11.53 2.35 -6.27
CA ARG A 42 10.61 2.50 -5.14
C ARG A 42 10.69 3.93 -4.62
N LEU A 43 9.52 4.48 -4.32
CA LEU A 43 9.37 5.79 -3.68
C LEU A 43 8.72 5.57 -2.32
N TYR A 44 9.31 6.19 -1.30
CA TYR A 44 8.88 6.10 0.08
C TYR A 44 8.36 7.45 0.52
N PHE A 45 7.21 7.45 1.18
CA PHE A 45 6.62 8.61 1.81
C PHE A 45 7.09 8.71 3.26
N VAL A 46 7.54 9.89 3.67
CA VAL A 46 8.07 10.17 5.01
C VAL A 46 7.47 11.47 5.55
N SER A 47 7.43 11.63 6.86
CA SER A 47 7.09 12.94 7.43
C SER A 47 8.14 13.99 7.07
N GLU A 48 7.73 15.26 7.05
CA GLU A 48 8.61 16.39 6.77
C GLU A 48 9.85 16.41 7.67
N ALA A 49 9.66 16.23 8.99
CA ALA A 49 10.78 16.20 9.93
C ALA A 49 11.78 15.06 9.63
N VAL A 50 11.30 13.89 9.20
CA VAL A 50 12.17 12.78 8.81
C VAL A 50 12.91 13.12 7.52
N ARG A 51 12.25 13.71 6.52
CA ARG A 51 12.93 14.19 5.31
C ARG A 51 14.06 15.16 5.65
N ASP A 52 13.81 16.14 6.51
CA ASP A 52 14.81 17.16 6.87
C ASP A 52 15.99 16.58 7.63
N LEU A 53 15.72 15.65 8.55
CA LEU A 53 16.76 14.89 9.23
C LEU A 53 17.64 14.13 8.23
N LEU A 54 17.01 13.46 7.25
CA LEU A 54 17.71 12.69 6.22
C LEU A 54 18.52 13.58 5.28
N ALA A 55 17.99 14.74 4.91
CA ALA A 55 18.68 15.73 4.08
C ALA A 55 19.89 16.34 4.80
N SER A 56 19.85 16.41 6.14
CA SER A 56 20.95 16.93 6.97
C SER A 56 22.11 15.95 7.15
N ASP A 57 21.94 14.66 6.84
CA ASP A 57 22.99 13.64 6.93
C ASP A 57 23.88 13.61 5.68
N GLU A 58 24.52 14.73 5.36
CA GLU A 58 25.39 14.89 4.18
C GLU A 58 26.57 13.90 4.17
N GLN A 59 26.98 13.43 5.36
CA GLN A 59 28.11 12.52 5.54
C GLN A 59 27.69 11.04 5.54
N GLU A 60 26.41 10.74 5.26
CA GLU A 60 25.82 9.38 5.30
C GLU A 60 26.18 8.60 6.57
N LYS A 61 26.23 9.28 7.74
CA LYS A 61 26.60 8.67 9.02
C LYS A 61 25.46 7.81 9.58
N LEU A 62 24.22 8.09 9.18
CA LEU A 62 23.04 7.37 9.63
C LEU A 62 22.89 6.06 8.87
N LYS A 63 23.04 4.94 9.58
CA LYS A 63 22.78 3.60 9.06
C LYS A 63 21.29 3.28 9.12
N ILE A 64 20.57 3.66 8.08
CA ILE A 64 19.11 3.48 8.01
C ILE A 64 18.78 2.16 7.33
N GLN A 65 18.13 1.25 8.06
CA GLN A 65 17.66 -0.02 7.49
C GLN A 65 16.34 0.17 6.73
N ALA A 66 15.38 0.86 7.34
CA ALA A 66 14.08 1.19 6.76
C ALA A 66 13.69 2.62 7.17
N THR A 67 12.96 3.31 6.30
CA THR A 67 12.39 4.63 6.60
C THR A 67 11.18 4.89 5.71
N GLY A 68 10.16 5.52 6.29
CA GLY A 68 8.91 5.82 5.61
C GLY A 68 8.09 4.59 5.22
N VAL A 69 7.04 4.86 4.45
CA VAL A 69 6.14 3.85 3.88
C VAL A 69 6.35 3.82 2.39
N LYS A 70 6.57 2.64 1.82
CA LYS A 70 6.66 2.49 0.37
C LYS A 70 5.28 2.74 -0.23
N ILE A 71 5.16 3.83 -1.00
CA ILE A 71 3.87 4.27 -1.52
C ILE A 71 3.74 4.03 -3.03
N LEU A 72 4.85 4.04 -3.76
CA LEU A 72 4.87 3.82 -5.19
C LEU A 72 6.01 2.88 -5.59
N GLU A 73 5.74 2.03 -6.57
CA GLU A 73 6.72 1.15 -7.20
C GLU A 73 6.74 1.39 -8.71
N ARG A 74 7.94 1.39 -9.30
CA ARG A 74 8.08 1.54 -10.73
C ARG A 74 7.64 0.27 -11.45
N GLN A 75 6.76 0.43 -12.42
CA GLN A 75 6.26 -0.63 -13.28
C GLN A 75 7.33 -1.01 -14.31
N LYS A 76 7.34 -2.30 -14.69
CA LYS A 76 8.16 -2.79 -15.81
C LYS A 76 7.26 -2.87 -17.03
N GLY A 77 7.44 -1.97 -17.99
CA GLY A 77 6.72 -1.96 -19.25
C GLY A 77 7.56 -1.31 -20.36
N LYS A 78 7.05 -1.31 -21.60
CA LYS A 78 7.67 -0.51 -22.67
C LYS A 78 7.48 0.96 -22.33
N GLU A 79 8.58 1.67 -22.07
CA GLU A 79 8.59 3.05 -21.55
C GLU A 79 7.67 3.99 -22.33
N ALA A 80 7.65 3.91 -23.67
CA ALA A 80 6.86 4.78 -24.53
C ALA A 80 5.32 4.58 -24.43
N ALA A 81 4.85 3.51 -23.79
CA ALA A 81 3.43 3.17 -23.74
C ALA A 81 2.76 3.50 -22.40
N LEU A 82 3.54 3.87 -21.37
CA LEU A 82 3.02 4.09 -20.02
C LEU A 82 2.78 5.58 -19.79
N ARG A 83 1.53 5.96 -19.49
CA ARG A 83 1.20 7.35 -19.08
C ARG A 83 1.74 7.70 -17.68
N CYS A 84 1.98 6.70 -16.85
CA CYS A 84 2.66 6.83 -15.57
C CYS A 84 3.52 5.59 -15.34
N HIS A 85 4.78 5.78 -14.97
CA HIS A 85 5.71 4.68 -14.72
C HIS A 85 5.55 4.06 -13.34
N TYR A 86 4.74 4.64 -12.46
CA TYR A 86 4.60 4.19 -11.09
C TYR A 86 3.20 3.63 -10.83
N ARG A 87 3.15 2.52 -10.08
CA ARG A 87 1.91 2.02 -9.48
C ARG A 87 1.90 2.30 -7.99
N ILE A 88 0.73 2.52 -7.44
CA ILE A 88 0.51 2.52 -5.99
C ILE A 88 0.92 1.16 -5.43
N ALA A 89 1.76 1.19 -4.38
CA ALA A 89 2.13 0.02 -3.62
C ALA A 89 1.06 -0.32 -2.59
N GLN A 90 0.84 -1.60 -2.33
CA GLN A 90 -0.16 -2.07 -1.36
C GLN A 90 0.06 -1.49 0.04
N GLU A 91 1.33 -1.36 0.47
CA GLU A 91 1.73 -0.81 1.77
C GLU A 91 1.30 0.65 1.96
N GLY A 92 1.27 1.44 0.88
CA GLY A 92 0.92 2.86 0.91
C GLY A 92 -0.52 3.16 0.53
N LEU A 93 -1.34 2.14 0.26
CA LEU A 93 -2.70 2.30 -0.26
C LEU A 93 -3.56 3.16 0.69
N GLN A 94 -3.55 2.84 1.99
CA GLN A 94 -4.34 3.58 2.98
C GLN A 94 -3.90 5.04 3.13
N CYS A 95 -2.64 5.35 2.85
CA CYS A 95 -2.11 6.71 2.93
C CYS A 95 -2.51 7.55 1.71
N ILE A 96 -2.54 6.94 0.52
CA ILE A 96 -2.78 7.68 -0.73
C ILE A 96 -4.24 7.71 -1.15
N VAL A 97 -5.02 6.64 -0.88
CA VAL A 97 -6.40 6.48 -1.37
C VAL A 97 -7.32 7.65 -1.04
N PRO A 98 -7.30 8.25 0.18
CA PRO A 98 -8.16 9.40 0.48
C PRO A 98 -7.92 10.63 -0.42
N HIS A 99 -6.77 10.67 -1.11
CA HIS A 99 -6.36 11.78 -1.95
C HIS A 99 -6.42 11.47 -3.46
N VAL A 100 -6.78 10.24 -3.83
CA VAL A 100 -6.89 9.79 -5.23
C VAL A 100 -8.29 10.10 -5.74
N THR A 101 -8.39 10.66 -6.95
CA THR A 101 -9.69 10.96 -7.59
C THR A 101 -9.91 10.25 -8.93
N LYS A 102 -8.83 9.74 -9.56
CA LYS A 102 -8.89 8.96 -10.80
C LYS A 102 -8.48 7.51 -10.55
N GLN A 103 -8.72 6.63 -11.52
CA GLN A 103 -8.39 5.19 -11.43
C GLN A 103 -9.18 4.44 -10.33
N ILE A 104 -10.37 4.92 -10.00
CA ILE A 104 -11.27 4.28 -9.02
C ILE A 104 -12.34 3.48 -9.78
N LEU A 105 -12.41 2.18 -9.52
CA LEU A 105 -13.46 1.32 -10.03
C LEU A 105 -14.46 1.02 -8.90
N LYS A 106 -15.69 1.52 -9.04
CA LYS A 106 -16.79 1.17 -8.15
C LYS A 106 -17.52 -0.04 -8.73
N MET A 107 -17.90 -0.99 -7.88
CA MET A 107 -18.69 -2.15 -8.28
C MET A 107 -19.56 -2.63 -7.11
N PRO A 108 -20.70 -3.30 -7.39
CA PRO A 108 -21.50 -3.96 -6.36
C PRO A 108 -20.69 -5.00 -5.59
N ILE A 109 -21.05 -5.22 -4.33
CA ILE A 109 -20.34 -6.15 -3.44
C ILE A 109 -20.37 -7.59 -3.99
N GLU A 110 -21.45 -8.00 -4.65
CA GLU A 110 -21.61 -9.31 -5.25
C GLU A 110 -20.58 -9.52 -6.37
N THR A 111 -20.43 -8.52 -7.24
CA THR A 111 -19.41 -8.53 -8.30
C THR A 111 -18.01 -8.54 -7.71
N PHE A 112 -17.75 -7.72 -6.68
CA PHE A 112 -16.46 -7.71 -6.00
C PHE A 112 -16.11 -9.08 -5.40
N LEU A 113 -17.06 -9.73 -4.71
CA LEU A 113 -16.88 -11.07 -4.16
C LEU A 113 -16.61 -12.11 -5.25
N GLN A 114 -17.28 -12.01 -6.40
CA GLN A 114 -17.01 -12.87 -7.54
C GLN A 114 -15.58 -12.68 -8.08
N VAL A 115 -15.14 -11.43 -8.24
CA VAL A 115 -13.77 -11.10 -8.66
C VAL A 115 -12.73 -11.66 -7.69
N LEU A 116 -12.98 -11.56 -6.38
CA LEU A 116 -12.10 -12.12 -5.36
C LEU A 116 -12.05 -13.66 -5.42
N LYS A 117 -13.20 -14.30 -5.67
CA LYS A 117 -13.32 -15.76 -5.75
C LYS A 117 -12.64 -16.31 -7.00
N GLU A 118 -12.88 -15.70 -8.16
CA GLU A 118 -12.39 -16.16 -9.45
C GLU A 118 -10.97 -15.67 -9.76
N ARG A 119 -10.51 -14.62 -9.06
CA ARG A 119 -9.25 -13.90 -9.33
C ARG A 119 -9.16 -13.37 -10.76
N SER A 120 -10.31 -13.14 -11.38
CA SER A 120 -10.45 -12.53 -12.71
C SER A 120 -11.57 -11.49 -12.68
N LEU A 121 -11.37 -10.41 -13.42
CA LEU A 121 -12.45 -9.47 -13.72
C LEU A 121 -13.29 -10.08 -14.85
N PRO A 122 -14.59 -10.38 -14.64
CA PRO A 122 -15.46 -10.88 -15.69
C PRO A 122 -15.77 -9.74 -16.66
N LEU A 123 -14.91 -9.57 -17.65
CA LEU A 123 -15.11 -8.62 -18.74
C LEU A 123 -15.95 -9.32 -19.83
N PRO A 124 -16.95 -8.63 -20.42
CA PRO A 124 -17.67 -9.14 -21.58
C PRO A 124 -16.70 -9.57 -22.69
N ALA A 125 -17.04 -10.59 -23.47
CA ALA A 125 -16.16 -11.09 -24.53
C ALA A 125 -15.87 -10.02 -25.61
N GLU A 126 -16.77 -9.06 -25.75
CA GLU A 126 -16.69 -7.93 -26.67
C GLU A 126 -15.83 -6.78 -26.11
N TYR A 127 -15.43 -6.85 -24.84
CA TYR A 127 -14.63 -5.80 -24.21
C TYR A 127 -13.27 -5.70 -24.89
N ARG A 128 -13.03 -4.54 -25.48
CA ARG A 128 -11.72 -4.12 -25.96
C ARG A 128 -11.30 -2.90 -25.16
N ALA A 129 -10.06 -2.91 -24.65
CA ALA A 129 -9.50 -1.72 -24.02
C ALA A 129 -9.43 -0.59 -25.07
N PRO A 130 -10.03 0.59 -24.80
CA PRO A 130 -9.91 1.73 -25.70
C PRO A 130 -8.45 2.20 -25.74
N GLU A 131 -7.98 2.60 -26.93
CA GLU A 131 -6.59 2.99 -27.17
C GLU A 131 -6.52 4.45 -27.65
N GLY A 132 -5.40 5.13 -27.36
CA GLY A 132 -5.16 6.49 -27.84
C GLY A 132 -6.27 7.48 -27.48
N ASP A 133 -6.79 8.17 -28.49
CA ASP A 133 -7.80 9.23 -28.39
C ASP A 133 -9.16 8.73 -27.88
N GLU A 134 -9.51 7.46 -28.11
CA GLU A 134 -10.74 6.85 -27.60
C GLU A 134 -10.71 6.76 -26.08
N LEU A 135 -9.54 6.47 -25.50
CA LEU A 135 -9.35 6.40 -24.06
C LEU A 135 -9.43 7.79 -23.42
N ASP A 136 -8.96 8.82 -24.10
CA ASP A 136 -9.06 10.19 -23.60
C ASP A 136 -10.50 10.72 -23.68
N SER A 137 -11.26 10.31 -24.69
CA SER A 137 -12.71 10.57 -24.80
C SER A 137 -13.52 9.81 -23.72
N ALA A 138 -13.19 8.53 -23.47
CA ALA A 138 -13.86 7.73 -22.44
C ALA A 138 -13.63 8.26 -21.02
N LYS A 139 -12.45 8.83 -20.72
CA LYS A 139 -12.18 9.50 -19.44
C LYS A 139 -13.06 10.72 -19.21
N ALA A 140 -13.29 11.53 -20.24
CA ALA A 140 -14.15 12.71 -20.14
C ALA A 140 -15.59 12.30 -19.78
N ALA A 141 -16.10 11.23 -20.40
CA ALA A 141 -17.42 10.69 -20.08
C ALA A 141 -17.49 10.09 -18.67
N ALA A 142 -16.45 9.40 -18.20
CA ALA A 142 -16.43 8.80 -16.85
C ALA A 142 -16.32 9.84 -15.72
N ALA A 143 -15.70 11.01 -15.97
CA ALA A 143 -15.58 12.08 -14.99
C ALA A 143 -16.93 12.76 -14.66
N GLU A 144 -17.89 12.76 -15.60
CA GLU A 144 -19.26 13.26 -15.35
C GLU A 144 -20.09 12.35 -14.43
N VAL A 145 -19.72 11.07 -14.28
CA VAL A 145 -20.51 10.08 -13.52
C VAL A 145 -20.13 10.05 -12.03
N VAL A 146 -19.07 10.76 -11.62
CA VAL A 146 -18.59 10.75 -10.24
C VAL A 146 -18.93 12.08 -9.57
N ASP A 147 -20.18 12.22 -9.13
CA ASP A 147 -20.53 13.33 -8.25
C ASP A 147 -19.99 13.04 -6.84
N ARG A 148 -18.96 13.78 -6.45
CA ARG A 148 -18.22 13.57 -5.19
C ARG A 148 -19.09 13.87 -3.97
N GLU A 149 -20.02 14.81 -4.11
CA GLU A 149 -20.94 15.22 -3.04
C GLU A 149 -21.94 14.12 -2.69
N GLU A 150 -22.43 13.36 -3.68
CA GLU A 150 -23.37 12.26 -3.47
C GLU A 150 -22.71 11.09 -2.71
N ILE A 151 -21.43 10.82 -2.97
CA ILE A 151 -20.66 9.77 -2.26
C ILE A 151 -20.35 10.17 -0.81
N GLU A 152 -19.96 11.43 -0.59
CA GLU A 152 -19.68 11.93 0.77
C GLU A 152 -20.96 12.00 1.61
N GLN A 153 -22.13 12.20 0.98
CA GLN A 153 -23.44 12.09 1.62
C GLN A 153 -23.80 10.65 1.95
N GLU A 154 -23.68 9.70 1.01
CA GLU A 154 -23.97 8.28 1.26
C GLU A 154 -23.06 7.65 2.33
N LEU A 155 -21.81 8.11 2.46
CA LEU A 155 -20.90 7.65 3.50
C LEU A 155 -21.24 8.24 4.87
N LYS A 156 -21.66 9.51 4.94
CA LYS A 156 -22.12 10.13 6.19
C LYS A 156 -23.42 9.53 6.69
N GLU A 157 -24.39 9.27 5.80
CA GLU A 157 -25.65 8.60 6.19
C GLU A 157 -25.39 7.20 6.78
N LYS A 158 -24.42 6.47 6.22
CA LYS A 158 -24.04 5.13 6.73
C LYS A 158 -23.29 5.17 8.07
N ASP A 159 -22.50 6.21 8.33
CA ASP A 159 -21.86 6.41 9.64
C ASP A 159 -22.89 6.79 10.70
N GLU A 160 -23.89 7.63 10.36
CA GLU A 160 -25.00 7.99 11.25
C GLU A 160 -25.91 6.78 11.57
N ASP A 161 -26.19 5.92 10.60
CA ASP A 161 -26.94 4.67 10.81
C ASP A 161 -26.16 3.65 11.67
N ALA A 162 -24.85 3.56 11.51
CA ALA A 162 -23.99 2.68 12.31
C ALA A 162 -23.84 3.19 13.75
N GLU A 163 -23.78 4.51 13.95
CA GLU A 163 -23.77 5.14 15.26
C GLU A 163 -25.12 4.92 15.97
N ALA A 164 -26.24 5.16 15.29
CA ALA A 164 -27.59 4.91 15.82
C ALA A 164 -27.81 3.45 16.23
N ALA A 165 -27.35 2.49 15.42
CA ALA A 165 -27.43 1.05 15.75
C ALA A 165 -26.54 0.65 16.94
N ALA A 166 -25.42 1.34 17.17
CA ALA A 166 -24.57 1.12 18.34
C ALA A 166 -25.19 1.69 19.63
N VAL A 167 -25.97 2.78 19.55
CA VAL A 167 -26.69 3.34 20.71
C VAL A 167 -27.86 2.44 21.12
N ASP A 168 -28.58 1.86 20.15
CA ASP A 168 -29.71 0.95 20.40
C ASP A 168 -29.27 -0.39 21.01
N ALA A 169 -28.03 -0.82 20.74
CA ALA A 169 -27.44 -2.03 21.33
C ALA A 169 -26.98 -1.86 22.80
N MET A 170 -26.98 -0.63 23.34
CA MET A 170 -26.57 -0.35 24.73
C MET A 170 -27.73 -0.21 25.73
N ASP A 171 -29.00 -0.24 25.29
CA ASP A 171 -30.17 -0.08 26.17
C ASP A 171 -30.76 -1.40 26.72
N ASP A 172 -30.31 -2.57 26.26
CA ASP A 172 -30.79 -3.87 26.79
C ASP A 172 -29.85 -4.42 27.87
N GLY A 173 -29.88 -3.79 29.04
CA GLY A 173 -29.15 -4.23 30.23
C GLY A 173 -29.88 -5.36 30.97
N ALA A 174 -29.38 -6.58 30.88
CA ALA A 174 -29.64 -7.62 31.87
C ALA A 174 -28.39 -7.88 32.72
N THR A 175 -28.51 -7.51 33.99
CA THR A 175 -27.48 -7.63 35.04
C THR A 175 -27.24 -9.10 35.38
N GLU A 176 -26.03 -9.62 35.22
CA GLU A 176 -25.62 -10.87 35.88
C GLU A 176 -24.31 -10.66 36.66
N GLN A 177 -24.38 -10.92 37.97
CA GLN A 177 -23.26 -10.88 38.91
C GLN A 177 -22.28 -12.04 38.63
N PRO A 178 -20.96 -11.85 38.83
CA PRO A 178 -20.02 -12.97 38.79
C PRO A 178 -20.07 -13.77 40.10
N PRO A 179 -20.11 -15.13 40.07
CA PRO A 179 -19.89 -15.93 41.25
C PRO A 179 -18.39 -16.12 41.53
N ALA A 180 -18.12 -16.34 42.82
CA ALA A 180 -16.81 -16.38 43.47
C ALA A 180 -15.95 -17.60 43.10
N ALA A 181 -14.65 -17.46 43.38
CA ALA A 181 -13.58 -18.43 43.21
C ALA A 181 -13.78 -19.75 43.99
N GLU A 182 -13.34 -20.86 43.39
CA GLU A 182 -12.77 -22.00 44.11
C GLU A 182 -11.46 -22.45 43.44
N GLU A 183 -10.49 -22.76 44.30
CA GLU A 183 -9.14 -23.21 44.00
C GLU A 183 -9.12 -24.65 43.46
N GLY A 184 -8.24 -24.91 42.49
CA GLY A 184 -7.89 -26.25 42.03
C GLY A 184 -6.52 -26.23 41.40
N ALA A 185 -5.51 -26.56 42.20
CA ALA A 185 -4.12 -26.72 41.79
C ALA A 185 -3.95 -28.03 41.02
N GLU A 186 -3.32 -27.99 39.83
CA GLU A 186 -2.57 -29.13 39.29
C GLU A 186 -1.34 -28.63 38.51
N ASP A 187 -0.19 -29.17 38.94
CA ASP A 187 1.17 -28.98 38.44
C ASP A 187 1.34 -29.38 36.96
N VAL A 188 2.18 -28.64 36.21
CA VAL A 188 2.87 -29.20 35.04
C VAL A 188 4.35 -28.84 35.08
N GLU A 189 5.11 -29.93 35.18
CA GLU A 189 6.55 -30.15 35.27
C GLU A 189 7.42 -29.39 34.26
N GLU A 190 8.51 -28.85 34.79
CA GLU A 190 9.73 -28.43 34.11
C GLU A 190 10.49 -29.65 33.57
N ARG A 191 10.91 -29.66 32.29
CA ARG A 191 11.96 -30.57 31.81
C ARG A 191 12.99 -29.87 30.95
N GLN A 192 14.23 -29.97 31.44
CA GLN A 192 15.47 -29.57 30.83
C GLN A 192 16.03 -30.68 29.93
N GLY A 193 16.73 -30.26 28.86
CA GLY A 193 17.97 -30.88 28.36
C GLY A 193 17.89 -32.10 27.44
N GLU A 194 18.50 -32.01 26.25
CA GLU A 194 19.60 -32.92 25.84
C GLU A 194 20.31 -32.42 24.57
N GLU A 195 21.63 -32.22 24.70
CA GLU A 195 22.59 -32.16 23.59
C GLU A 195 22.86 -33.58 23.07
N ALA A 196 23.09 -33.71 21.76
CA ALA A 196 23.89 -34.81 21.20
C ALA A 196 24.65 -34.38 19.95
N SER A 197 25.95 -34.67 19.95
CA SER A 197 26.94 -34.38 18.91
C SER A 197 27.12 -35.53 17.91
N SER A 198 27.62 -35.23 16.71
CA SER A 198 28.67 -35.96 15.94
C SER A 198 28.64 -35.46 14.48
N ALA A 199 29.68 -34.80 13.95
CA ALA A 199 31.00 -35.26 13.49
C ALA A 199 31.02 -35.73 12.02
N ASP A 200 31.78 -34.96 11.24
CA ASP A 200 32.70 -35.36 10.15
C ASP A 200 32.19 -35.80 8.76
N ALA A 201 32.59 -35.03 7.74
CA ALA A 201 33.30 -35.53 6.57
C ALA A 201 33.87 -34.37 5.74
N ALA A 202 35.17 -34.16 5.88
CA ALA A 202 35.99 -33.40 4.94
C ALA A 202 36.24 -34.21 3.64
N ALA A 203 36.14 -33.55 2.49
CA ALA A 203 36.90 -33.89 1.29
C ALA A 203 36.98 -32.66 0.38
N GLY A 204 38.16 -32.04 0.31
CA GLY A 204 38.51 -31.09 -0.73
C GLY A 204 39.07 -31.79 -1.95
N VAL A 205 38.92 -31.17 -3.13
CA VAL A 205 39.93 -31.19 -4.19
C VAL A 205 39.86 -29.85 -4.92
N ALA A 206 40.99 -29.16 -4.94
CA ALA A 206 41.31 -28.05 -5.83
C ALA A 206 42.19 -28.61 -6.97
N GLU A 207 41.99 -28.13 -8.20
CA GLU A 207 42.97 -28.00 -9.30
C GLU A 207 42.25 -27.23 -10.43
N VAL A 208 42.57 -25.95 -10.73
CA VAL A 208 43.73 -25.38 -11.46
C VAL A 208 43.56 -25.40 -13.00
N GLU A 209 43.45 -24.17 -13.52
CA GLU A 209 43.91 -23.57 -14.79
C GLU A 209 43.60 -24.17 -16.17
N ALA A 210 43.00 -23.32 -17.02
CA ALA A 210 43.54 -22.99 -18.34
C ALA A 210 42.98 -21.62 -18.81
N GLY A 211 43.86 -20.65 -19.10
CA GLY A 211 43.55 -19.44 -19.89
C GLY A 211 43.96 -18.12 -19.27
#